data_AF-A0A151GC46-F1
#
_entry.id   AF-A0A151GC46-F1
#
_cell.length_a   1.000
_cell.length_b   1.000
_cell.length_c   1.000
_cell.angle_alpha   90.00
_cell.angle_beta   90.00
_cell.angle_gamma   90.00
#
_symmetry.space_group_name_H-M   'P 1'
#
loop_
_entity.id
_entity.type
_entity.pdbx_description
1 polymer ?
#
loop_
_entity_poly.entity_id
_entity_poly.type
_entity_poly.pdbx_seq_one_letter_code
_entity_poly.pdbx_strand_id
1 'polypeptide(L)'
;MKYSDALLLASAGSAAGLVKQCSSGKPVEENNNYFCGEVKHLRYEGIMGDGSYKSVTGMTDSGGCPTESKSFHGPLAPLDEGLSIHIRGPFHLKQAAVYNPYSPPSLNKRSPDGSHRVHRRHDHRHMHQKKELIYAIIDGKNVSWENPDTQGDAGNAPAGAAPADAAGAGAGAAPVNAAAADPANAAAAAPANAAAAAPANAAAVPGVAQPAAGSPPDVSPPQSSAIPKSNASSASSGSDWDRIAYFNAETKERDNMVFMANLGGQGSGVFDYKWGNSLAYVNSNCNAGSSTPETLQDVTIPSNKEFAIFSAEPCDETCGYSRAPDIAYKGFGGADKVFLFEFMMPMDGTKGFNADMPALWTLNSRIPRTAQYHGCSCWQSGCGEFDIYEVLATGDHKCKSTLHLTQGGGSSDWFMRPTTTFIKIAVVFDKNTAAIAIHILPDDTNFSEGLDDATVKSWLNGPASGIDSSLFQIG
;
A
#
# COMPACT_ATOMS: atom_id res chain seq x y z
N MET A 1 -9.66 30.25 -49.24
CA MET A 1 -9.63 31.19 -48.11
C MET A 1 -10.88 30.98 -47.26
N LYS A 2 -10.69 31.01 -45.93
CA LYS A 2 -11.69 30.98 -44.84
C LYS A 2 -12.18 29.60 -44.40
N TYR A 3 -11.47 29.04 -43.42
CA TYR A 3 -12.08 28.17 -42.40
C TYR A 3 -12.23 29.00 -41.12
N SER A 4 -13.40 28.86 -40.49
CA SER A 4 -13.80 29.54 -39.26
C SER A 4 -13.14 28.92 -38.04
N ASP A 5 -12.56 29.76 -37.19
CA ASP A 5 -12.06 29.36 -35.88
C ASP A 5 -13.23 29.14 -34.91
N ALA A 6 -13.36 27.91 -34.41
CA ALA A 6 -14.22 27.60 -33.28
C ALA A 6 -13.45 27.89 -31.99
N LEU A 7 -13.96 28.84 -31.21
CA LEU A 7 -13.47 29.23 -29.90
C LEU A 7 -13.64 28.05 -28.91
N LEU A 8 -12.54 27.46 -28.45
CA LEU A 8 -12.49 26.60 -27.27
C LEU A 8 -12.53 27.51 -26.03
N LEU A 9 -13.67 27.51 -25.31
CA LEU A 9 -13.71 28.06 -23.95
C LEU A 9 -12.94 27.10 -23.03
N ALA A 10 -11.73 27.49 -22.63
CA ALA A 10 -11.06 26.91 -21.49
C ALA A 10 -11.78 27.37 -20.20
N SER A 11 -12.40 26.43 -19.50
CA SER A 11 -12.90 26.65 -18.14
C SER A 11 -11.71 26.76 -17.19
N ALA A 12 -11.26 27.99 -16.94
CA ALA A 12 -10.34 28.32 -15.87
C ALA A 12 -11.08 28.15 -14.52
N GLY A 13 -10.94 26.97 -13.91
CA GLY A 13 -11.26 26.78 -12.50
C GLY A 13 -10.32 27.62 -11.65
N SER A 14 -10.88 28.37 -10.71
CA SER A 14 -10.17 29.37 -9.90
C SER A 14 -9.20 28.71 -8.92
N ALA A 15 -7.91 28.61 -9.26
CA ALA A 15 -6.81 28.26 -8.34
C ALA A 15 -6.38 29.47 -7.47
N ALA A 16 -7.31 30.35 -7.10
CA ALA A 16 -7.03 31.53 -6.30
C ALA A 16 -7.18 31.18 -4.81
N GLY A 17 -6.12 30.63 -4.21
CA GLY A 17 -6.12 30.41 -2.75
C GLY A 17 -4.99 29.56 -2.18
N LEU A 18 -4.26 28.80 -3.00
CA LEU A 18 -3.15 28.00 -2.49
C LEU A 18 -1.88 28.84 -2.39
N VAL A 19 -1.30 28.93 -1.19
CA VAL A 19 -0.02 29.60 -0.98
C VAL A 19 1.06 28.82 -1.73
N LYS A 20 1.66 29.47 -2.72
CA LYS A 20 2.73 28.90 -3.52
C LYS A 20 3.97 28.76 -2.65
N GLN A 21 4.28 27.53 -2.24
CA GLN A 21 5.47 27.09 -1.50
C GLN A 21 5.83 27.94 -0.26
N CYS A 22 5.86 27.31 0.92
CA CYS A 22 6.20 27.94 2.19
C CYS A 22 5.10 28.87 2.71
N SER A 23 4.11 28.28 3.39
CA SER A 23 2.90 28.95 3.89
C SER A 23 3.16 30.01 4.96
N SER A 24 4.23 29.88 5.75
CA SER A 24 4.66 30.92 6.70
C SER A 24 5.52 32.03 6.08
N GLY A 25 5.84 31.93 4.78
CA GLY A 25 6.55 32.92 3.98
C GLY A 25 8.08 32.95 4.18
N LYS A 26 8.62 32.25 5.18
CA LYS A 26 10.08 32.13 5.40
C LYS A 26 10.45 30.72 5.86
N PRO A 27 11.27 29.98 5.08
CA PRO A 27 11.76 28.69 5.54
C PRO A 27 12.83 28.86 6.63
N VAL A 28 12.85 27.94 7.58
CA VAL A 28 13.79 27.83 8.69
C VAL A 28 14.56 26.53 8.53
N GLU A 29 15.88 26.59 8.59
CA GLU A 29 16.72 25.39 8.59
C GLU A 29 16.80 24.80 10.00
N GLU A 30 16.41 23.54 10.14
CA GLU A 30 16.47 22.77 11.38
C GLU A 30 16.90 21.34 11.05
N ASN A 31 17.92 20.81 11.73
CA ASN A 31 18.42 19.44 11.53
C ASN A 31 18.69 19.09 10.04
N ASN A 32 19.34 20.00 9.30
CA ASN A 32 19.63 19.90 7.86
C ASN A 32 18.38 19.78 6.96
N ASN A 33 17.21 20.21 7.44
CA ASN A 33 15.97 20.27 6.70
C ASN A 33 15.39 21.68 6.75
N TYR A 34 14.68 22.07 5.69
CA TYR A 34 14.02 23.37 5.63
C TYR A 34 12.54 23.23 5.93
N PHE A 35 12.07 23.84 7.02
CA PHE A 35 10.66 23.85 7.42
C PHE A 35 10.05 25.22 7.20
N CYS A 36 8.78 25.27 6.85
CA CYS A 36 8.04 26.50 6.74
C CYS A 36 6.82 26.49 7.66
N GLY A 37 5.58 26.51 7.16
CA GLY A 37 4.39 26.52 8.00
C GLY A 37 3.81 25.12 8.24
N GLU A 38 3.15 24.98 9.38
CA GLU A 38 2.27 23.84 9.63
C GLU A 38 1.07 23.90 8.67
N VAL A 39 0.69 22.75 8.13
CA VAL A 39 -0.46 22.61 7.24
C VAL A 39 -1.34 21.43 7.65
N LYS A 40 -2.60 21.48 7.23
CA LYS A 40 -3.59 20.39 7.32
C LYS A 40 -3.96 19.85 5.95
N HIS A 41 -3.56 20.56 4.90
CA HIS A 41 -3.73 20.13 3.52
C HIS A 41 -2.48 20.50 2.70
N LEU A 42 -2.00 19.57 1.88
CA LEU A 42 -0.89 19.78 0.97
C LEU A 42 -1.22 19.14 -0.38
N ARG A 43 -1.10 19.92 -1.45
CA ARG A 43 -1.32 19.44 -2.81
C ARG A 43 -0.05 19.57 -3.64
N TYR A 44 0.32 18.48 -4.32
CA TYR A 44 1.32 18.43 -5.37
C TYR A 44 0.62 18.54 -6.71
N GLU A 45 1.14 19.36 -7.62
CA GLU A 45 0.64 19.49 -8.99
C GLU A 45 1.79 19.44 -9.99
N GLY A 46 1.46 19.20 -11.25
CA GLY A 46 2.44 19.12 -12.32
C GLY A 46 3.18 17.78 -12.36
N ILE A 47 2.60 16.73 -11.77
CA ILE A 47 3.15 15.37 -11.84
C ILE A 47 2.81 14.78 -13.21
N MET A 48 3.47 15.30 -14.23
CA MET A 48 3.29 14.95 -15.63
C MET A 48 4.61 14.36 -16.10
N GLY A 49 4.61 13.12 -16.57
CA GLY A 49 5.87 12.47 -16.90
C GLY A 49 5.74 11.45 -18.01
N ASP A 50 6.39 11.74 -19.13
CA ASP A 50 6.87 10.73 -20.05
C ASP A 50 8.32 10.43 -19.68
N GLY A 51 8.65 9.15 -19.52
CA GLY A 51 9.98 8.78 -19.09
C GLY A 51 10.22 7.29 -19.17
N SER A 52 11.33 6.87 -18.57
CA SER A 52 11.59 5.46 -18.35
C SER A 52 12.44 5.26 -17.11
N TYR A 53 12.27 4.11 -16.47
CA TYR A 53 13.13 3.65 -15.38
C TYR A 53 13.74 2.29 -15.74
N LYS A 54 14.69 1.81 -14.92
CA LYS A 54 15.33 0.50 -15.07
C LYS A 54 14.58 -0.53 -14.23
N SER A 55 13.71 -1.30 -14.88
CA SER A 55 13.02 -2.41 -14.24
C SER A 55 13.98 -3.58 -14.11
N VAL A 56 14.09 -4.15 -12.90
CA VAL A 56 14.88 -5.36 -12.67
C VAL A 56 14.24 -6.53 -13.40
N THR A 57 15.06 -7.36 -14.05
CA THR A 57 14.64 -8.59 -14.75
C THR A 57 15.23 -9.85 -14.14
N GLY A 58 16.19 -9.70 -13.22
CA GLY A 58 16.82 -10.81 -12.52
C GLY A 58 17.75 -10.34 -11.40
N MET A 59 18.05 -11.25 -10.49
CA MET A 59 19.07 -11.08 -9.45
C MET A 59 19.90 -12.37 -9.43
N THR A 60 21.14 -12.31 -9.91
CA THR A 60 21.97 -13.51 -10.08
C THR A 60 22.76 -13.85 -8.81
N ASP A 61 23.13 -15.12 -8.64
CA ASP A 61 23.96 -15.57 -7.51
C ASP A 61 25.35 -14.90 -7.49
N SER A 62 25.86 -14.49 -8.66
CA SER A 62 27.10 -13.74 -8.79
C SER A 62 26.99 -12.27 -8.35
N GLY A 63 25.80 -11.77 -8.03
CA GLY A 63 25.55 -10.37 -7.68
C GLY A 63 25.19 -9.46 -8.86
N GLY A 64 24.86 -10.03 -10.02
CA GLY A 64 24.39 -9.28 -11.18
C GLY A 64 22.93 -8.85 -11.01
N CYS A 65 22.64 -7.59 -11.37
CA CYS A 65 21.30 -7.02 -11.39
C CYS A 65 20.91 -6.63 -12.83
N PRO A 66 20.60 -7.60 -13.71
CA PRO A 66 20.09 -7.28 -15.03
C PRO A 66 18.80 -6.45 -14.92
N THR A 67 18.74 -5.43 -15.78
CA THR A 67 17.59 -4.52 -15.87
C THR A 67 17.22 -4.30 -17.33
N GLU A 68 15.98 -3.89 -17.56
CA GLU A 68 15.49 -3.41 -18.84
C GLU A 68 14.89 -2.00 -18.70
N SER A 69 14.87 -1.24 -19.79
CA SER A 69 14.19 0.06 -19.80
C SER A 69 12.69 -0.16 -19.87
N LYS A 70 11.96 0.35 -18.88
CA LYS A 70 10.49 0.37 -18.88
C LYS A 70 10.00 1.80 -19.00
N SER A 71 9.32 2.10 -20.10
CA SER A 71 8.74 3.42 -20.33
C SER A 71 7.42 3.58 -19.57
N PHE A 72 7.15 4.81 -19.14
CA PHE A 72 5.90 5.25 -18.54
C PHE A 72 5.51 6.59 -19.15
N HIS A 73 4.21 6.87 -19.19
CA HIS A 73 3.67 8.05 -19.86
C HIS A 73 2.38 8.51 -19.17
N GLY A 74 2.11 9.80 -19.25
CA GLY A 74 0.85 10.39 -18.81
C GLY A 74 0.87 10.97 -17.39
N PRO A 75 -0.30 11.46 -16.93
CA PRO A 75 -0.44 12.10 -15.63
C PRO A 75 -0.21 11.09 -14.50
N LEU A 76 0.45 11.55 -13.45
CA LEU A 76 0.85 10.77 -12.27
C LEU A 76 1.83 9.63 -12.54
N ALA A 77 2.24 9.37 -13.79
CA ALA A 77 3.18 8.30 -14.07
C ALA A 77 4.58 8.61 -13.50
N PRO A 78 5.29 7.62 -12.96
CA PRO A 78 4.96 6.18 -12.85
C PRO A 78 4.17 5.78 -11.58
N LEU A 79 3.63 6.75 -10.81
CA LEU A 79 2.84 6.49 -9.60
C LEU A 79 1.43 5.97 -9.91
N ASP A 80 1.00 5.97 -11.17
CA ASP A 80 -0.20 5.30 -11.64
C ASP A 80 -0.07 3.77 -11.70
N GLU A 81 1.16 3.25 -11.66
CA GLU A 81 1.44 1.83 -11.47
C GLU A 81 1.06 1.36 -10.04
N GLY A 82 1.24 0.06 -9.76
CA GLY A 82 0.92 -0.51 -8.45
C GLY A 82 1.81 0.05 -7.33
N LEU A 83 1.21 0.77 -6.38
CA LEU A 83 1.90 1.28 -5.20
C LEU A 83 1.71 0.35 -3.99
N SER A 84 2.78 0.16 -3.23
CA SER A 84 2.78 -0.49 -1.93
C SER A 84 2.82 0.60 -0.87
N ILE A 85 2.04 0.46 0.20
CA ILE A 85 2.03 1.42 1.32
C ILE A 85 3.03 0.91 2.35
N HIS A 86 3.83 1.78 2.97
CA HIS A 86 4.84 1.41 3.96
C HIS A 86 4.71 2.27 5.19
N ILE A 87 4.98 1.65 6.33
CA ILE A 87 4.91 2.28 7.65
C ILE A 87 6.18 1.93 8.42
N ARG A 88 6.76 2.96 9.05
CA ARG A 88 7.87 2.83 10.01
C ARG A 88 7.42 3.36 11.38
N GLY A 89 7.75 2.61 12.43
CA GLY A 89 7.44 3.01 13.81
C GLY A 89 8.37 4.11 14.37
N PRO A 90 7.98 4.75 15.50
CA PRO A 90 6.84 4.45 16.35
C PRO A 90 5.49 4.88 15.75
N PHE A 91 4.63 3.92 15.45
CA PHE A 91 3.41 4.16 14.65
C PHE A 91 2.29 3.22 15.09
N HIS A 92 1.07 3.73 15.25
CA HIS A 92 -0.11 2.96 15.56
C HIS A 92 -1.13 3.12 14.45
N LEU A 93 -1.30 2.09 13.62
CA LEU A 93 -2.29 2.05 12.54
C LEU A 93 -3.62 1.48 13.07
N LYS A 94 -4.70 2.25 12.97
CA LYS A 94 -6.06 1.82 13.33
C LYS A 94 -6.83 1.34 12.12
N GLN A 95 -6.84 2.12 11.05
CA GLN A 95 -7.55 1.78 9.82
C GLN A 95 -6.74 2.15 8.58
N ALA A 96 -6.88 1.36 7.53
CA ALA A 96 -6.40 1.69 6.19
C ALA A 96 -7.47 1.27 5.17
N ALA A 97 -7.75 2.13 4.20
CA ALA A 97 -8.69 1.84 3.12
C ALA A 97 -8.13 2.32 1.79
N VAL A 98 -8.42 1.59 0.72
CA VAL A 98 -8.04 1.95 -0.64
C VAL A 98 -9.28 2.01 -1.51
N TYR A 99 -9.40 3.05 -2.32
CA TYR A 99 -10.51 3.24 -3.25
C TYR A 99 -10.01 3.51 -4.65
N ASN A 100 -10.73 2.95 -5.63
CA ASN A 100 -10.60 3.29 -7.04
C ASN A 100 -11.95 3.78 -7.59
N PRO A 101 -11.98 4.56 -8.67
CA PRO A 101 -13.23 4.94 -9.31
C PRO A 101 -14.02 3.70 -9.71
N TYR A 102 -15.34 3.74 -9.48
CA TYR A 102 -16.21 2.66 -9.92
C TYR A 102 -16.13 2.54 -11.45
N SER A 103 -15.78 1.34 -11.90
CA SER A 103 -15.79 0.98 -13.32
C SER A 103 -16.86 -0.11 -13.50
N PRO A 104 -18.02 0.21 -14.10
CA PRO A 104 -19.03 -0.80 -14.34
C PRO A 104 -18.45 -1.90 -15.24
N PRO A 105 -18.78 -3.19 -15.01
CA PRO A 105 -18.35 -4.27 -15.88
C PRO A 105 -18.72 -3.92 -17.32
N SER A 106 -17.74 -3.93 -18.22
CA SER A 106 -18.02 -3.69 -19.63
C SER A 106 -18.95 -4.80 -20.12
N LEU A 107 -20.23 -4.47 -20.35
CA LEU A 107 -21.11 -5.31 -21.13
C LEU A 107 -20.49 -5.37 -22.51
N ASN A 108 -19.78 -6.45 -22.82
CA ASN A 108 -19.34 -6.77 -24.16
C ASN A 108 -20.59 -6.77 -25.05
N LYS A 109 -20.83 -5.62 -25.70
CA LYS A 109 -21.85 -5.44 -26.72
C LYS A 109 -21.38 -6.32 -27.87
N ARG A 110 -21.89 -7.56 -27.95
CA ARG A 110 -21.68 -8.42 -29.12
C ARG A 110 -22.00 -7.56 -30.34
N SER A 111 -20.99 -7.31 -31.17
CA SER A 111 -21.17 -6.66 -32.45
C SER A 111 -22.31 -7.37 -33.19
N PRO A 112 -23.27 -6.63 -33.76
CA PRO A 112 -24.29 -7.26 -34.57
C PRO A 112 -23.60 -7.78 -35.83
N ASP A 113 -23.41 -9.09 -35.88
CA ASP A 113 -22.93 -9.78 -37.06
C ASP A 113 -23.90 -9.56 -38.24
N GLY A 114 -23.28 -9.39 -39.40
CA GLY A 114 -23.80 -9.57 -40.75
C GLY A 114 -25.29 -9.49 -40.98
N SER A 115 -25.72 -8.42 -41.64
CA SER A 115 -27.00 -8.35 -42.33
C SER A 115 -27.17 -9.49 -43.33
N HIS A 116 -28.08 -10.43 -43.04
CA HIS A 116 -28.77 -11.20 -44.07
C HIS A 116 -30.29 -11.01 -43.92
N ARG A 117 -30.87 -10.35 -44.93
CA ARG A 117 -32.32 -10.18 -45.12
C ARG A 117 -32.92 -11.47 -45.67
N VAL A 118 -33.91 -12.07 -44.98
CA VAL A 118 -34.99 -12.85 -45.63
C VAL A 118 -36.31 -12.68 -44.84
N HIS A 119 -37.41 -12.79 -45.56
CA HIS A 119 -38.78 -12.33 -45.32
C HIS A 119 -39.62 -12.96 -44.18
N ARG A 120 -40.58 -12.14 -43.70
CA ARG A 120 -41.87 -12.40 -43.03
C ARG A 120 -42.40 -13.85 -42.95
N ARG A 121 -42.86 -14.27 -41.75
CA ARG A 121 -44.28 -14.56 -41.39
C ARG A 121 -44.42 -14.97 -39.91
N HIS A 122 -45.66 -14.85 -39.41
CA HIS A 122 -46.08 -14.90 -38.00
C HIS A 122 -45.95 -16.27 -37.30
N ASP A 123 -45.95 -16.17 -35.96
CA ASP A 123 -46.53 -17.08 -34.96
C ASP A 123 -45.67 -18.25 -34.44
N HIS A 124 -45.17 -18.14 -33.20
CA HIS A 124 -45.71 -18.81 -32.00
C HIS A 124 -44.77 -18.60 -30.80
N ARG A 125 -45.38 -18.40 -29.63
CA ARG A 125 -44.73 -18.31 -28.32
C ARG A 125 -43.97 -19.60 -27.99
N HIS A 126 -42.68 -19.50 -27.72
CA HIS A 126 -41.98 -20.43 -26.83
C HIS A 126 -41.24 -19.61 -25.78
N MET A 127 -41.81 -19.60 -24.56
CA MET A 127 -41.17 -19.08 -23.37
C MET A 127 -40.08 -20.09 -22.99
N HIS A 128 -38.82 -19.81 -23.33
CA HIS A 128 -37.71 -20.56 -22.75
C HIS A 128 -37.58 -20.10 -21.30
N GLN A 129 -38.15 -20.89 -20.38
CA GLN A 129 -37.80 -20.84 -18.97
C GLN A 129 -36.28 -21.08 -18.90
N LYS A 130 -35.52 -20.03 -18.56
CA LYS A 130 -34.10 -20.19 -18.23
C LYS A 130 -34.04 -21.01 -16.96
N LYS A 131 -33.57 -22.25 -17.08
CA LYS A 131 -33.23 -23.07 -15.94
C LYS A 131 -31.94 -22.51 -15.34
N GLU A 132 -32.02 -22.04 -14.11
CA GLU A 132 -30.89 -21.58 -13.33
C GLU A 132 -30.17 -22.81 -12.75
N LEU A 133 -28.88 -22.92 -13.03
CA LEU A 133 -28.03 -24.00 -12.53
C LEU A 133 -27.31 -23.50 -11.28
N ILE A 134 -27.42 -24.25 -10.20
CA ILE A 134 -26.63 -24.03 -8.99
C ILE A 134 -25.37 -24.88 -9.10
N TYR A 135 -24.22 -24.26 -8.82
CA TYR A 135 -22.92 -24.93 -8.79
C TYR A 135 -22.44 -25.00 -7.34
N ALA A 136 -22.01 -26.18 -6.90
CA ALA A 136 -21.38 -26.36 -5.60
C ALA A 136 -20.24 -27.37 -5.68
N ILE A 137 -19.29 -27.26 -4.74
CA ILE A 137 -18.25 -28.26 -4.54
C ILE A 137 -18.71 -29.19 -3.43
N ILE A 138 -18.94 -30.46 -3.77
CA ILE A 138 -19.25 -31.53 -2.82
C ILE A 138 -18.14 -32.58 -2.96
N ASP A 139 -17.50 -32.95 -1.84
CA ASP A 139 -16.37 -33.89 -1.80
C ASP A 139 -15.22 -33.55 -2.79
N GLY A 140 -14.94 -32.25 -2.94
CA GLY A 140 -13.87 -31.76 -3.82
C GLY A 140 -14.17 -31.87 -5.32
N LYS A 141 -15.41 -32.20 -5.71
CA LYS A 141 -15.85 -32.23 -7.11
C LYS A 141 -16.91 -31.16 -7.36
N ASN A 142 -16.77 -30.44 -8.47
CA ASN A 142 -17.82 -29.57 -8.98
C ASN A 142 -19.01 -30.44 -9.38
N VAL A 143 -20.14 -30.21 -8.71
CA VAL A 143 -21.43 -30.76 -9.08
C VAL A 143 -22.41 -29.62 -9.34
N SER A 144 -23.34 -29.85 -10.26
CA SER A 144 -24.37 -28.88 -10.61
C SER A 144 -25.72 -29.56 -10.67
N TRP A 145 -26.74 -28.89 -10.14
CA TRP A 145 -28.13 -29.33 -10.25
C TRP A 145 -29.03 -28.14 -10.59
N GLU A 146 -30.23 -28.43 -11.09
CA GLU A 146 -31.22 -27.41 -11.42
C GLU A 146 -31.80 -26.82 -10.12
N ASN A 147 -31.91 -25.49 -10.04
CA ASN A 147 -32.47 -24.80 -8.88
C ASN A 147 -33.92 -25.29 -8.60
N PRO A 148 -34.21 -25.91 -7.45
CA PRO A 148 -35.53 -26.47 -7.15
C PRO A 148 -36.63 -25.40 -7.07
N ASP A 149 -36.29 -24.12 -6.84
CA ASP A 149 -37.27 -23.03 -6.74
C ASP A 149 -37.91 -22.63 -8.09
N THR A 150 -37.55 -23.30 -9.18
CA THR A 150 -38.33 -23.24 -10.44
C THR A 150 -39.49 -24.24 -10.51
N GLN A 151 -39.64 -25.09 -9.48
CA GLN A 151 -40.85 -25.83 -9.20
C GLN A 151 -41.42 -25.31 -7.88
N GLY A 152 -42.54 -24.60 -7.96
CA GLY A 152 -43.28 -24.25 -6.75
C GLY A 152 -43.69 -25.52 -6.02
N ASP A 153 -43.13 -25.73 -4.84
CA ASP A 153 -43.79 -26.36 -3.70
C ASP A 153 -42.93 -26.19 -2.43
N ALA A 154 -43.56 -25.67 -1.38
CA ALA A 154 -42.99 -25.50 -0.06
C ALA A 154 -42.77 -26.86 0.63
N GLY A 155 -41.59 -27.09 1.21
CA GLY A 155 -41.34 -28.33 1.96
C GLY A 155 -40.05 -28.36 2.78
N ASN A 156 -40.19 -28.03 4.07
CA ASN A 156 -39.41 -28.45 5.25
C ASN A 156 -37.87 -28.56 5.18
N ALA A 157 -37.21 -27.67 5.94
CA ALA A 157 -35.86 -27.85 6.46
C ALA A 157 -35.81 -28.95 7.55
N PRO A 158 -34.73 -29.75 7.62
CA PRO A 158 -34.39 -30.51 8.82
C PRO A 158 -33.32 -29.79 9.66
N ALA A 159 -33.62 -29.68 10.96
CA ALA A 159 -32.71 -29.27 12.02
C ALA A 159 -31.77 -30.42 12.43
N GLY A 160 -30.54 -30.10 12.84
CA GLY A 160 -29.62 -30.97 13.57
C GLY A 160 -28.53 -30.12 14.23
N ALA A 161 -28.67 -29.79 15.51
CA ALA A 161 -28.24 -30.54 16.70
C ALA A 161 -26.77 -30.27 17.08
N ALA A 162 -26.58 -29.47 18.13
CA ALA A 162 -25.32 -29.28 18.85
C ALA A 162 -25.02 -30.46 19.79
N PRO A 163 -23.75 -30.62 20.23
CA PRO A 163 -23.46 -31.20 21.53
C PRO A 163 -22.73 -30.20 22.45
N ALA A 164 -23.08 -30.32 23.73
CA ALA A 164 -22.57 -29.57 24.87
C ALA A 164 -21.35 -30.25 25.53
N ASP A 165 -20.54 -29.41 26.18
CA ASP A 165 -19.76 -29.55 27.41
C ASP A 165 -19.10 -30.89 27.82
N ALA A 166 -17.81 -30.79 28.15
CA ALA A 166 -17.23 -31.46 29.30
C ALA A 166 -16.14 -30.60 29.96
N ALA A 167 -16.38 -30.26 31.22
CA ALA A 167 -15.48 -29.58 32.14
C ALA A 167 -14.33 -30.48 32.63
N GLY A 168 -13.21 -29.86 33.00
CA GLY A 168 -12.11 -30.51 33.73
C GLY A 168 -11.19 -29.47 34.36
N ALA A 169 -11.36 -29.25 35.67
CA ALA A 169 -10.62 -28.30 36.49
C ALA A 169 -9.20 -28.78 36.85
N GLY A 170 -8.30 -27.83 37.13
CA GLY A 170 -7.01 -28.09 37.79
C GLY A 170 -6.17 -26.81 37.98
N ALA A 171 -6.23 -26.24 39.19
CA ALA A 171 -5.36 -25.19 39.74
C ALA A 171 -3.86 -25.51 39.55
N GLY A 172 -2.87 -24.61 39.56
CA GLY A 172 -2.73 -23.23 40.01
C GLY A 172 -1.28 -23.08 40.50
N ALA A 173 -0.58 -21.99 40.15
CA ALA A 173 0.52 -21.36 40.89
C ALA A 173 1.35 -20.41 40.00
N ALA A 174 1.31 -19.12 40.34
CA ALA A 174 2.40 -18.16 40.19
C ALA A 174 2.77 -17.69 41.63
N PRO A 175 3.78 -16.83 41.91
CA PRO A 175 4.71 -16.14 40.99
C PRO A 175 6.18 -16.14 41.49
N VAL A 176 7.13 -15.64 40.67
CA VAL A 176 8.34 -14.97 41.17
C VAL A 176 8.77 -13.84 40.24
N ASN A 177 8.92 -12.64 40.82
CA ASN A 177 9.58 -11.45 40.27
C ASN A 177 11.11 -11.61 40.33
N ALA A 178 11.83 -10.99 39.39
CA ALA A 178 13.07 -10.25 39.71
C ALA A 178 13.50 -9.33 38.56
N ALA A 179 13.71 -8.06 38.90
CA ALA A 179 14.35 -7.02 38.12
C ALA A 179 15.86 -6.94 38.43
N ALA A 180 16.66 -6.48 37.47
CA ALA A 180 17.95 -5.79 37.65
C ALA A 180 18.29 -5.12 36.29
N ALA A 181 18.29 -3.79 36.15
CA ALA A 181 19.25 -2.79 36.64
C ALA A 181 20.61 -2.83 35.91
N ASP A 182 20.86 -1.71 35.23
CA ASP A 182 22.00 -1.27 34.40
C ASP A 182 23.32 -1.10 35.19
N PRO A 183 24.49 -0.91 34.53
CA PRO A 183 24.99 0.47 34.45
C PRO A 183 25.79 0.86 33.17
N ALA A 184 25.42 2.03 32.63
CA ALA A 184 26.23 3.16 32.12
C ALA A 184 27.76 3.01 31.88
N ASN A 185 28.23 3.53 30.73
CA ASN A 185 29.33 4.52 30.74
C ASN A 185 29.41 5.46 29.50
N ALA A 186 29.56 6.74 29.83
CA ALA A 186 30.26 7.89 29.22
C ALA A 186 30.33 8.18 27.71
N ALA A 187 30.04 9.46 27.43
CA ALA A 187 30.08 10.19 26.16
C ALA A 187 31.48 10.65 25.71
N ALA A 188 31.63 10.93 24.40
CA ALA A 188 32.52 11.97 23.87
C ALA A 188 32.01 12.49 22.51
N ALA A 189 32.21 13.79 22.28
CA ALA A 189 31.56 14.65 21.29
C ALA A 189 32.08 14.53 19.84
N ALA A 190 31.27 15.07 18.93
CA ALA A 190 31.44 15.17 17.47
C ALA A 190 32.64 16.06 17.02
N PRO A 191 32.93 16.11 15.70
CA PRO A 191 32.30 17.18 14.90
C PRO A 191 31.82 16.77 13.49
N ALA A 192 31.02 17.67 12.92
CA ALA A 192 30.33 17.62 11.63
C ALA A 192 31.23 17.83 10.39
N ASN A 193 30.87 17.20 9.25
CA ASN A 193 30.49 17.92 8.01
C ASN A 193 30.04 16.95 6.88
N ALA A 194 29.00 17.40 6.14
CA ALA A 194 28.71 17.28 4.71
C ALA A 194 28.80 15.92 3.96
N ALA A 195 27.67 15.59 3.32
CA ALA A 195 27.49 14.91 2.01
C ALA A 195 28.38 13.71 1.67
N ALA A 196 27.80 12.51 1.63
CA ALA A 196 28.36 11.34 0.94
C ALA A 196 27.19 10.47 0.46
N ALA A 197 26.88 10.36 -0.84
CA ALA A 197 27.69 9.68 -1.87
C ALA A 197 28.26 8.36 -1.34
N ALA A 198 27.72 7.25 -1.83
CA ALA A 198 28.22 5.91 -1.57
C ALA A 198 29.72 5.80 -1.89
N PRO A 199 30.49 4.99 -1.13
CA PRO A 199 31.71 4.42 -1.65
C PRO A 199 31.59 2.90 -1.80
N ALA A 200 31.97 2.43 -2.99
CA ALA A 200 32.33 1.06 -3.29
C ALA A 200 33.83 0.84 -2.99
N ASN A 201 34.15 -0.36 -2.47
CA ASN A 201 35.47 -1.04 -2.39
C ASN A 201 36.62 -0.36 -1.61
N ALA A 202 37.54 -1.04 -0.92
CA ALA A 202 37.80 -2.46 -0.60
C ALA A 202 38.92 -2.50 0.46
N ALA A 203 39.00 -3.56 1.28
CA ALA A 203 40.27 -4.21 1.67
C ALA A 203 40.03 -5.43 2.59
N ALA A 204 40.70 -6.52 2.26
CA ALA A 204 40.69 -7.80 2.97
C ALA A 204 41.45 -7.76 4.30
N VAL A 205 41.03 -8.59 5.25
CA VAL A 205 41.79 -8.93 6.48
C VAL A 205 41.75 -10.46 6.65
N PRO A 206 42.85 -11.13 7.04
CA PRO A 206 43.04 -12.56 6.77
C PRO A 206 42.51 -13.48 7.88
N GLY A 207 41.97 -14.63 7.44
CA GLY A 207 42.16 -15.96 8.04
C GLY A 207 41.70 -16.18 9.48
N VAL A 208 40.49 -16.72 9.65
CA VAL A 208 40.15 -17.56 10.81
C VAL A 208 39.47 -18.83 10.30
N ALA A 209 39.94 -19.98 10.81
CA ALA A 209 39.66 -21.31 10.30
C ALA A 209 38.18 -21.74 10.39
N GLN A 210 37.75 -22.43 9.34
CA GLN A 210 36.44 -23.04 9.11
C GLN A 210 36.27 -24.37 9.89
N PRO A 211 35.12 -24.63 10.53
CA PRO A 211 34.68 -25.99 10.82
C PRO A 211 33.88 -26.56 9.63
N ALA A 212 34.06 -27.86 9.41
CA ALA A 212 33.55 -28.62 8.26
C ALA A 212 32.02 -28.68 8.15
N ALA A 213 31.56 -28.75 6.89
CA ALA A 213 30.17 -28.88 6.49
C ALA A 213 29.54 -30.20 6.95
N GLY A 214 28.41 -30.12 7.66
CA GLY A 214 27.44 -31.20 7.80
C GLY A 214 26.23 -30.89 6.92
N SER A 215 25.82 -31.84 6.08
CA SER A 215 24.63 -31.75 5.24
C SER A 215 23.36 -31.51 6.08
N PRO A 216 22.45 -30.60 5.68
CA PRO A 216 21.14 -30.52 6.32
C PRO A 216 20.26 -31.70 5.88
N PRO A 217 19.34 -32.18 6.74
CA PRO A 217 18.41 -33.23 6.38
C PRO A 217 17.34 -32.71 5.41
N ASP A 218 16.89 -33.61 4.55
CA ASP A 218 15.84 -33.43 3.55
C ASP A 218 14.52 -33.04 4.23
N VAL A 219 14.15 -31.75 4.14
CA VAL A 219 12.85 -31.24 4.64
C VAL A 219 11.88 -31.18 3.47
N SER A 220 10.90 -32.09 3.49
CA SER A 220 9.76 -32.07 2.59
C SER A 220 9.01 -30.73 2.67
N PRO A 221 8.48 -30.20 1.55
CA PRO A 221 7.84 -28.90 1.53
C PRO A 221 6.58 -28.87 2.42
N PRO A 222 6.36 -27.78 3.19
CA PRO A 222 5.15 -27.63 3.97
C PRO A 222 3.94 -27.50 3.02
N GLN A 223 2.86 -28.21 3.36
CA GLN A 223 1.59 -28.12 2.64
C GLN A 223 1.10 -26.68 2.66
N SER A 224 0.90 -26.11 1.47
CA SER A 224 0.24 -24.82 1.26
C SER A 224 -1.18 -24.89 1.83
N SER A 225 -1.39 -24.32 3.01
CA SER A 225 -2.71 -23.91 3.45
C SER A 225 -3.12 -22.68 2.62
N ALA A 226 -3.92 -22.94 1.59
CA ALA A 226 -4.43 -21.92 0.69
C ALA A 226 -5.15 -20.82 1.47
N ILE A 227 -4.76 -19.57 1.23
CA ILE A 227 -5.57 -18.40 1.54
C ILE A 227 -6.93 -18.63 0.84
N PRO A 228 -8.09 -18.39 1.51
CA PRO A 228 -9.36 -18.38 0.82
C PRO A 228 -9.24 -17.39 -0.34
N LYS A 229 -9.36 -17.87 -1.58
CA LYS A 229 -9.41 -16.98 -2.75
C LYS A 229 -10.59 -16.04 -2.52
N SER A 230 -10.32 -14.77 -2.20
CA SER A 230 -11.28 -13.69 -2.33
C SER A 230 -11.50 -13.45 -3.82
N ASN A 231 -12.24 -14.36 -4.45
CA ASN A 231 -12.80 -14.18 -5.78
C ASN A 231 -14.09 -13.34 -5.72
N ALA A 232 -14.26 -12.55 -4.65
CA ALA A 232 -15.21 -11.47 -4.65
C ALA A 232 -14.52 -10.30 -5.37
N SER A 233 -14.84 -10.10 -6.64
CA SER A 233 -14.94 -8.72 -7.11
C SER A 233 -15.79 -8.00 -6.06
N SER A 234 -15.26 -7.00 -5.38
CA SER A 234 -16.06 -6.20 -4.46
C SER A 234 -17.31 -5.78 -5.21
N ALA A 235 -18.48 -6.14 -4.69
CA ALA A 235 -19.72 -5.72 -5.29
C ALA A 235 -19.71 -4.19 -5.30
N SER A 236 -20.13 -3.57 -6.41
CA SER A 236 -20.20 -2.12 -6.49
C SER A 236 -20.97 -1.57 -5.29
N SER A 237 -20.39 -0.58 -4.63
CA SER A 237 -21.03 0.13 -3.51
C SER A 237 -22.26 0.94 -3.95
N GLY A 238 -22.47 1.09 -5.26
CA GLY A 238 -23.42 2.02 -5.85
C GLY A 238 -22.98 3.48 -5.82
N SER A 239 -21.73 3.75 -5.40
CA SER A 239 -21.13 5.10 -5.36
C SER A 239 -20.18 5.34 -6.54
N ASP A 240 -19.62 6.56 -6.63
CA ASP A 240 -18.68 6.93 -7.70
C ASP A 240 -17.30 6.26 -7.52
N TRP A 241 -16.95 5.91 -6.28
CA TRP A 241 -15.72 5.23 -5.91
C TRP A 241 -16.02 4.02 -5.03
N ASP A 242 -15.34 2.90 -5.26
CA ASP A 242 -15.48 1.67 -4.49
C ASP A 242 -14.26 1.41 -3.61
N ARG A 243 -14.49 0.99 -2.37
CA ARG A 243 -13.44 0.48 -1.47
C ARG A 243 -12.97 -0.88 -1.99
N ILE A 244 -11.73 -0.95 -2.44
CA ILE A 244 -11.13 -2.17 -3.02
C ILE A 244 -10.25 -2.94 -2.03
N ALA A 245 -9.91 -2.33 -0.90
CA ALA A 245 -9.17 -2.96 0.19
C ALA A 245 -9.45 -2.23 1.51
N TYR A 246 -9.49 -2.97 2.61
CA TYR A 246 -9.77 -2.41 3.93
C TYR A 246 -9.08 -3.18 5.05
N PHE A 247 -8.63 -2.44 6.06
CA PHE A 247 -8.13 -2.97 7.32
C PHE A 247 -8.69 -2.15 8.47
N ASN A 248 -9.10 -2.84 9.53
CA ASN A 248 -9.46 -2.25 10.81
C ASN A 248 -8.87 -3.09 11.96
N ALA A 249 -7.97 -2.48 12.72
CA ALA A 249 -7.24 -3.15 13.78
C ALA A 249 -8.13 -3.53 14.97
N GLU A 250 -9.17 -2.74 15.26
CA GLU A 250 -10.08 -2.95 16.38
C GLU A 250 -11.03 -4.12 16.11
N THR A 251 -11.68 -4.12 14.93
CA THR A 251 -12.62 -5.19 14.53
C THR A 251 -11.92 -6.43 13.96
N LYS A 252 -10.60 -6.37 13.74
CA LYS A 252 -9.80 -7.41 13.06
C LYS A 252 -10.26 -7.71 11.63
N GLU A 253 -10.90 -6.74 11.00
CA GLU A 253 -11.27 -6.83 9.59
C GLU A 253 -10.02 -6.63 8.72
N ARG A 254 -9.86 -7.49 7.72
CA ARG A 254 -8.81 -7.40 6.71
C ARG A 254 -9.38 -7.95 5.40
N ASP A 255 -9.67 -7.05 4.47
CA ASP A 255 -10.14 -7.36 3.12
C ASP A 255 -9.14 -6.86 2.08
N ASN A 256 -8.82 -7.73 1.12
CA ASN A 256 -7.86 -7.50 0.04
C ASN A 256 -6.55 -6.79 0.45
N MET A 257 -6.01 -7.10 1.64
CA MET A 257 -4.72 -6.58 2.12
C MET A 257 -3.83 -7.71 2.63
N VAL A 258 -2.53 -7.60 2.37
CA VAL A 258 -1.49 -8.44 2.96
C VAL A 258 -0.38 -7.58 3.57
N PHE A 259 0.03 -7.94 4.78
CA PHE A 259 1.10 -7.28 5.52
C PHE A 259 2.41 -8.02 5.31
N MET A 260 3.41 -7.30 4.82
CA MET A 260 4.71 -7.84 4.47
C MET A 260 5.83 -6.96 5.01
N ALA A 261 7.05 -7.44 5.07
CA ALA A 261 8.21 -6.62 5.46
C ALA A 261 9.48 -7.15 4.82
N ASN A 262 10.55 -6.37 4.84
CA ASN A 262 11.87 -6.77 4.36
C ASN A 262 12.57 -7.74 5.35
N LEU A 263 11.95 -8.91 5.56
CA LEU A 263 12.27 -9.92 6.57
C LEU A 263 12.43 -11.32 5.97
N GLY A 264 12.71 -11.42 4.66
CA GLY A 264 12.97 -12.68 3.95
C GLY A 264 13.85 -13.64 4.73
N GLY A 265 13.51 -14.94 4.68
CA GLY A 265 14.19 -15.98 5.46
C GLY A 265 13.65 -16.15 6.88
N GLN A 266 12.72 -15.31 7.33
CA GLN A 266 12.00 -15.48 8.62
C GLN A 266 10.62 -16.09 8.39
N GLY A 267 10.57 -17.40 8.14
CA GLY A 267 9.33 -18.15 7.91
C GLY A 267 8.77 -18.07 6.49
N SER A 268 8.99 -16.96 5.79
CA SER A 268 8.66 -16.80 4.37
C SER A 268 9.69 -15.89 3.67
N GLY A 269 9.60 -15.80 2.34
CA GLY A 269 10.59 -15.10 1.53
C GLY A 269 11.96 -15.77 1.57
N VAL A 270 12.97 -15.08 1.08
CA VAL A 270 14.35 -15.59 0.96
C VAL A 270 15.36 -14.62 1.57
N PHE A 271 16.44 -15.18 2.11
CA PHE A 271 17.61 -14.45 2.57
C PHE A 271 18.86 -15.06 1.95
N ASP A 272 19.79 -14.19 1.57
CA ASP A 272 21.16 -14.56 1.30
C ASP A 272 22.08 -13.36 1.61
N TYR A 273 23.38 -13.61 1.72
CA TYR A 273 24.36 -12.56 2.03
C TYR A 273 24.67 -11.63 0.85
N LYS A 274 24.13 -11.89 -0.34
CA LYS A 274 24.35 -11.08 -1.54
C LYS A 274 23.32 -9.95 -1.62
N TRP A 275 22.06 -10.30 -1.44
CA TRP A 275 20.90 -9.46 -1.68
C TRP A 275 20.16 -9.12 -0.39
N GLY A 276 20.49 -9.76 0.72
CA GLY A 276 19.86 -9.54 2.02
C GLY A 276 18.47 -10.17 2.09
N ASN A 277 17.58 -9.52 2.84
CA ASN A 277 16.19 -9.94 2.96
C ASN A 277 15.41 -9.62 1.68
N SER A 278 14.45 -10.47 1.32
CA SER A 278 13.35 -10.13 0.42
C SER A 278 12.15 -9.66 1.23
N LEU A 279 11.03 -9.38 0.55
CA LEU A 279 9.72 -9.42 1.20
C LEU A 279 9.47 -10.79 1.85
N ALA A 280 8.78 -10.74 2.98
CA ALA A 280 8.23 -11.87 3.73
C ALA A 280 6.92 -11.42 4.39
N TYR A 281 6.03 -12.36 4.75
CA TYR A 281 4.92 -12.05 5.64
C TYR A 281 5.44 -11.57 6.99
N VAL A 282 4.73 -10.62 7.59
CA VAL A 282 5.03 -10.17 8.94
C VAL A 282 4.03 -10.79 9.93
N ASN A 283 4.47 -11.08 11.16
CA ASN A 283 3.57 -11.53 12.20
C ASN A 283 2.61 -10.42 12.66
N SER A 284 1.58 -10.79 13.41
CA SER A 284 0.53 -9.87 13.86
C SER A 284 1.02 -8.71 14.73
N ASN A 285 2.22 -8.79 15.30
CA ASN A 285 2.83 -7.74 16.14
C ASN A 285 3.83 -6.87 15.37
N CYS A 286 4.01 -7.12 14.06
CA CYS A 286 4.95 -6.41 13.20
C CYS A 286 6.40 -6.37 13.73
N ASN A 287 6.85 -7.42 14.42
CA ASN A 287 8.19 -7.44 15.03
C ASN A 287 9.12 -8.54 14.51
N ALA A 288 8.58 -9.51 13.75
CA ALA A 288 9.31 -10.58 13.08
C ALA A 288 8.53 -11.10 11.86
N GLY A 289 9.20 -11.90 11.02
CA GLY A 289 8.55 -12.57 9.90
C GLY A 289 7.61 -13.71 10.34
N SER A 290 6.69 -14.09 9.44
CA SER A 290 5.78 -15.22 9.60
C SER A 290 5.83 -16.15 8.38
N SER A 291 5.41 -17.40 8.58
CA SER A 291 5.26 -18.39 7.51
C SER A 291 3.96 -18.25 6.73
N THR A 292 2.98 -17.54 7.29
CA THR A 292 1.67 -17.32 6.66
C THR A 292 1.22 -15.86 6.82
N PRO A 293 0.32 -15.34 5.96
CA PRO A 293 -0.19 -13.99 6.11
C PRO A 293 -1.06 -13.84 7.36
N GLU A 294 -0.65 -12.98 8.30
CA GLU A 294 -1.40 -12.68 9.52
C GLU A 294 -2.13 -11.33 9.41
N THR A 295 -3.16 -11.13 10.24
CA THR A 295 -3.80 -9.82 10.40
C THR A 295 -3.10 -9.07 11.53
N LEU A 296 -2.75 -7.79 11.29
CA LEU A 296 -2.08 -6.96 12.27
C LEU A 296 -2.94 -6.76 13.53
N GLN A 297 -2.29 -6.79 14.70
CA GLN A 297 -2.94 -6.45 15.97
C GLN A 297 -3.15 -4.95 16.09
N ASP A 298 -3.94 -4.56 17.10
CA ASP A 298 -4.16 -3.16 17.44
C ASP A 298 -3.03 -2.71 18.37
N VAL A 299 -1.85 -2.49 17.78
CA VAL A 299 -0.59 -2.31 18.51
C VAL A 299 0.23 -1.15 17.93
N THR A 300 1.07 -0.56 18.79
CA THR A 300 2.10 0.37 18.36
C THR A 300 3.30 -0.40 17.80
N ILE A 301 3.62 -0.13 16.53
CA ILE A 301 4.83 -0.58 15.87
C ILE A 301 6.02 0.16 16.48
N PRO A 302 7.07 -0.51 16.98
CA PRO A 302 8.23 0.15 17.59
C PRO A 302 9.10 0.92 16.59
N SER A 303 9.95 1.83 17.09
CA SER A 303 11.04 2.44 16.31
C SER A 303 11.83 1.44 15.48
N ASN A 304 12.19 1.86 14.26
CA ASN A 304 13.00 1.08 13.31
C ASN A 304 12.40 -0.30 12.94
N LYS A 305 11.10 -0.50 13.19
CA LYS A 305 10.33 -1.60 12.61
C LYS A 305 9.48 -1.05 11.48
N GLU A 306 9.47 -1.81 10.39
CA GLU A 306 8.82 -1.42 9.15
C GLU A 306 8.00 -2.58 8.60
N PHE A 307 6.88 -2.23 7.98
CA PHE A 307 6.11 -3.15 7.17
C PHE A 307 5.49 -2.41 5.99
N ALA A 308 5.05 -3.19 5.03
CA ALA A 308 4.38 -2.79 3.83
C ALA A 308 3.01 -3.46 3.73
N ILE A 309 2.08 -2.77 3.08
CA ILE A 309 0.73 -3.22 2.75
C ILE A 309 0.64 -3.32 1.23
N PHE A 310 0.29 -4.51 0.75
CA PHE A 310 -0.02 -4.80 -0.64
C PHE A 310 -1.49 -5.21 -0.75
N SER A 311 -2.03 -5.26 -1.98
CA SER A 311 -3.30 -5.96 -2.17
C SER A 311 -3.11 -7.45 -1.90
N ALA A 312 -4.18 -8.17 -1.55
CA ALA A 312 -4.10 -9.63 -1.39
C ALA A 312 -4.14 -10.37 -2.75
N GLU A 313 -3.96 -9.66 -3.87
CA GLU A 313 -3.90 -10.22 -5.20
C GLU A 313 -2.49 -10.72 -5.53
N PRO A 314 -2.31 -12.04 -5.78
CA PRO A 314 -1.04 -12.57 -6.21
C PRO A 314 -0.57 -11.90 -7.51
N CYS A 315 0.75 -11.76 -7.63
CA CYS A 315 1.35 -11.24 -8.84
C CYS A 315 1.08 -12.14 -10.05
N ASP A 316 0.80 -11.49 -11.17
CA ASP A 316 0.88 -12.07 -12.51
C ASP A 316 2.05 -11.43 -13.27
N GLU A 317 2.10 -11.62 -14.59
CA GLU A 317 3.15 -11.07 -15.46
C GLU A 317 3.29 -9.54 -15.37
N THR A 318 2.25 -8.82 -14.93
CA THR A 318 2.28 -7.34 -14.82
C THR A 318 3.17 -6.85 -13.68
N CYS A 319 3.47 -7.67 -12.68
CA CYS A 319 4.31 -7.30 -11.54
C CYS A 319 5.78 -7.09 -11.90
N GLY A 320 6.25 -7.68 -13.00
CA GLY A 320 7.68 -7.81 -13.32
C GLY A 320 8.39 -8.79 -12.39
N TYR A 321 9.73 -8.67 -12.33
CA TYR A 321 10.55 -9.54 -11.50
C TYR A 321 10.24 -9.38 -10.00
N SER A 322 10.21 -10.50 -9.29
CA SER A 322 10.24 -10.54 -7.83
C SER A 322 11.28 -11.54 -7.36
N ARG A 323 12.01 -11.18 -6.31
CA ARG A 323 13.00 -12.06 -5.67
C ARG A 323 12.34 -13.22 -4.92
N ALA A 324 11.10 -13.03 -4.45
CA ALA A 324 10.32 -14.05 -3.75
C ALA A 324 8.98 -14.27 -4.49
N PRO A 325 9.01 -14.91 -5.68
CA PRO A 325 7.84 -14.98 -6.56
C PRO A 325 6.64 -15.71 -5.92
N ASP A 326 6.89 -16.70 -5.05
CA ASP A 326 5.84 -17.51 -4.40
C ASP A 326 4.96 -16.71 -3.42
N ILE A 327 5.43 -15.53 -3.01
CA ILE A 327 4.72 -14.63 -2.09
C ILE A 327 4.70 -13.19 -2.62
N ALA A 328 4.74 -13.03 -3.95
CA ALA A 328 4.69 -11.72 -4.57
C ALA A 328 3.24 -11.28 -4.78
N TYR A 329 2.92 -10.06 -4.33
CA TYR A 329 1.59 -9.47 -4.44
C TYR A 329 1.61 -8.16 -5.25
N LYS A 330 0.45 -7.84 -5.83
CA LYS A 330 0.23 -6.59 -6.54
C LYS A 330 0.18 -5.40 -5.56
N GLY A 331 0.60 -4.25 -6.05
CA GLY A 331 0.32 -2.98 -5.37
C GLY A 331 -1.02 -2.42 -5.81
N PHE A 332 -1.44 -1.34 -5.16
CA PHE A 332 -2.63 -0.57 -5.50
C PHE A 332 -2.35 0.34 -6.70
N GLY A 333 -2.84 -0.05 -7.88
CA GLY A 333 -2.63 0.67 -9.15
C GLY A 333 -3.81 1.53 -9.57
N GLY A 334 -3.63 2.24 -10.69
CA GLY A 334 -4.61 3.15 -11.30
C GLY A 334 -4.26 4.61 -11.02
N ALA A 335 -4.29 5.48 -12.03
CA ALA A 335 -3.93 6.89 -11.85
C ALA A 335 -4.86 7.62 -10.86
N ASP A 336 -6.15 7.33 -10.94
CA ASP A 336 -7.15 7.79 -9.97
C ASP A 336 -7.25 6.77 -8.83
N LYS A 337 -6.93 7.19 -7.61
CA LYS A 337 -7.03 6.36 -6.40
C LYS A 337 -7.02 7.20 -5.14
N VAL A 338 -7.61 6.65 -4.07
CA VAL A 338 -7.60 7.26 -2.75
C VAL A 338 -7.08 6.27 -1.72
N PHE A 339 -6.17 6.72 -0.86
CA PHE A 339 -5.81 6.02 0.37
C PHE A 339 -6.36 6.78 1.56
N LEU A 340 -7.08 6.09 2.45
CA LEU A 340 -7.50 6.64 3.73
C LEU A 340 -6.76 5.93 4.86
N PHE A 341 -6.31 6.69 5.86
CA PHE A 341 -5.63 6.15 7.02
C PHE A 341 -6.17 6.77 8.29
N GLU A 342 -6.30 5.95 9.34
CA GLU A 342 -6.49 6.40 10.72
C GLU A 342 -5.28 5.92 11.53
N PHE A 343 -4.50 6.86 12.08
CA PHE A 343 -3.26 6.52 12.77
C PHE A 343 -2.81 7.54 13.81
N MET A 344 -1.88 7.11 14.66
CA MET A 344 -1.10 7.93 15.59
C MET A 344 0.40 7.63 15.39
N MET A 345 1.25 8.63 15.61
CA MET A 345 2.72 8.53 15.60
C MET A 345 3.27 8.89 16.98
N PRO A 346 3.12 8.02 18.00
CA PRO A 346 3.47 8.35 19.37
C PRO A 346 4.97 8.59 19.52
N MET A 347 5.38 9.42 20.48
CA MET A 347 6.79 9.52 20.86
C MET A 347 7.20 8.25 21.62
N ASP A 348 8.37 7.70 21.31
CA ASP A 348 8.93 6.59 22.10
C ASP A 348 10.29 6.93 22.76
N GLY A 349 10.84 8.10 22.47
CA GLY A 349 12.05 8.63 23.11
C GLY A 349 13.33 7.87 22.78
N THR A 350 13.27 6.87 21.91
CA THR A 350 14.42 6.07 21.53
C THR A 350 15.48 6.91 20.80
N LYS A 351 16.72 6.43 20.77
CA LYS A 351 17.86 7.10 20.12
C LYS A 351 18.61 6.14 19.20
N GLY A 352 19.26 6.67 18.17
CA GLY A 352 20.02 5.91 17.19
C GLY A 352 19.36 5.87 15.81
N PHE A 353 19.72 4.87 15.01
CA PHE A 353 19.23 4.72 13.64
C PHE A 353 17.71 4.56 13.59
N ASN A 354 17.03 5.44 12.84
CA ASN A 354 15.57 5.48 12.69
C ASN A 354 14.80 5.50 14.02
N ALA A 355 15.43 6.00 15.07
CA ALA A 355 14.85 6.03 16.40
C ALA A 355 13.93 7.25 16.55
N ASP A 356 12.70 7.00 17.00
CA ASP A 356 11.64 7.99 17.18
C ASP A 356 11.38 8.84 15.91
N MET A 357 11.48 8.18 14.74
CA MET A 357 11.34 8.77 13.39
C MET A 357 10.30 7.98 12.56
N PRO A 358 9.01 8.03 12.95
CA PRO A 358 7.99 7.29 12.22
C PRO A 358 7.77 7.85 10.81
N ALA A 359 7.26 7.00 9.93
CA ALA A 359 6.93 7.38 8.57
C ALA A 359 5.73 6.60 8.02
N LEU A 360 5.03 7.24 7.08
CA LEU A 360 4.05 6.67 6.17
C LEU A 360 4.41 7.11 4.76
N TRP A 361 4.71 6.17 3.88
CA TRP A 361 5.05 6.44 2.48
C TRP A 361 4.48 5.39 1.55
N THR A 362 4.65 5.61 0.25
CA THR A 362 4.34 4.62 -0.78
C THR A 362 5.54 4.41 -1.70
N LEU A 363 5.76 3.17 -2.13
CA LEU A 363 6.76 2.82 -3.14
C LEU A 363 6.06 2.23 -4.35
N ASN A 364 6.59 2.50 -5.55
CA ASN A 364 6.31 1.61 -6.68
C ASN A 364 6.64 0.17 -6.24
N SER A 365 5.65 -0.72 -6.34
CA SER A 365 5.71 -2.04 -5.72
C SER A 365 6.81 -2.95 -6.30
N ARG A 366 7.41 -2.56 -7.42
CA ARG A 366 8.60 -3.22 -7.95
C ARG A 366 9.80 -3.08 -7.01
N ILE A 367 9.92 -1.98 -6.28
CA ILE A 367 11.04 -1.71 -5.36
C ILE A 367 11.10 -2.76 -4.24
N PRO A 368 10.04 -2.95 -3.43
CA PRO A 368 10.06 -3.95 -2.37
C PRO A 368 10.05 -5.39 -2.90
N ARG A 369 9.46 -5.65 -4.08
CA ARG A 369 9.52 -7.00 -4.69
C ARG A 369 10.93 -7.45 -5.08
N THR A 370 11.88 -6.53 -5.22
CA THR A 370 13.29 -6.85 -5.47
C THR A 370 14.12 -6.77 -4.20
N ALA A 371 14.95 -5.74 -4.04
CA ALA A 371 15.74 -5.47 -2.86
C ALA A 371 15.63 -3.99 -2.51
N GLN A 372 14.64 -3.67 -1.65
CA GLN A 372 14.24 -2.31 -1.26
C GLN A 372 15.43 -1.45 -0.80
N TYR A 373 16.29 -2.01 0.06
CA TYR A 373 17.44 -1.32 0.64
C TYR A 373 18.78 -1.70 -0.02
N HIS A 374 18.73 -2.09 -1.29
CA HIS A 374 19.90 -2.38 -2.10
C HIS A 374 19.83 -1.61 -3.42
N GLY A 375 20.98 -1.40 -4.09
CA GLY A 375 21.01 -0.78 -5.43
C GLY A 375 20.38 -1.61 -6.55
N CYS A 376 19.78 -2.77 -6.26
CA CYS A 376 19.12 -3.63 -7.25
C CYS A 376 17.60 -3.47 -7.16
N SER A 377 17.15 -2.26 -7.43
CA SER A 377 15.75 -1.89 -7.53
C SER A 377 15.61 -0.76 -8.55
N CYS A 378 14.38 -0.47 -8.95
CA CYS A 378 14.14 0.64 -9.87
C CYS A 378 14.15 2.02 -9.18
N TRP A 379 14.33 2.09 -7.85
CA TRP A 379 14.19 3.33 -7.08
C TRP A 379 15.14 4.43 -7.58
N GLN A 380 16.43 4.12 -7.67
CA GLN A 380 17.46 5.05 -8.16
C GLN A 380 17.24 5.49 -9.61
N SER A 381 16.51 4.68 -10.39
CA SER A 381 16.17 4.99 -11.78
C SER A 381 14.83 5.71 -11.94
N GLY A 382 14.17 6.07 -10.84
CA GLY A 382 13.00 6.96 -10.84
C GLY A 382 11.65 6.26 -11.00
N CYS A 383 11.50 4.99 -10.58
CA CYS A 383 10.18 4.33 -10.63
C CYS A 383 9.19 4.80 -9.57
N GLY A 384 9.64 5.55 -8.57
CA GLY A 384 8.80 6.41 -7.75
C GLY A 384 8.61 5.98 -6.30
N GLU A 385 8.63 6.99 -5.44
CA GLU A 385 8.28 6.95 -4.02
C GLU A 385 7.56 8.25 -3.66
N PHE A 386 6.59 8.16 -2.75
CA PHE A 386 5.88 9.30 -2.21
C PHE A 386 5.79 9.20 -0.69
N ASP A 387 6.54 10.05 0.00
CA ASP A 387 6.46 10.21 1.45
C ASP A 387 5.26 11.07 1.79
N ILE A 388 4.32 10.48 2.51
CA ILE A 388 3.07 11.14 2.91
C ILE A 388 3.33 11.91 4.20
N TYR A 389 3.82 11.21 5.22
CA TYR A 389 4.26 11.77 6.49
C TYR A 389 5.60 11.15 6.86
N GLU A 390 6.67 11.94 6.90
CA GLU A 390 7.98 11.47 7.35
C GLU A 390 8.60 12.39 8.39
N VAL A 391 8.93 11.83 9.55
CA VAL A 391 9.73 12.51 10.56
C VAL A 391 11.21 12.34 10.21
N LEU A 392 11.89 13.46 9.90
CA LEU A 392 13.27 13.46 9.40
C LEU A 392 14.35 13.60 10.48
N ALA A 393 13.95 13.80 11.74
CA ALA A 393 14.88 13.86 12.87
C ALA A 393 14.29 13.16 14.11
N THR A 394 15.14 12.51 14.88
CA THR A 394 14.76 11.77 16.09
C THR A 394 13.94 12.63 17.06
N GLY A 395 12.71 12.20 17.34
CA GLY A 395 11.82 12.87 18.28
C GLY A 395 11.29 14.22 17.79
N ASP A 396 11.36 14.49 16.48
CA ASP A 396 10.75 15.68 15.91
C ASP A 396 9.21 15.53 15.83
N HIS A 397 8.54 16.67 15.89
CA HIS A 397 7.09 16.81 15.76
C HIS A 397 6.67 17.17 14.33
N LYS A 398 7.62 17.43 13.43
CA LYS A 398 7.31 17.83 12.05
C LYS A 398 7.38 16.64 11.10
N CYS A 399 6.29 16.38 10.40
CA CYS A 399 6.22 15.39 9.32
C CYS A 399 6.32 16.09 7.96
N LYS A 400 7.32 15.69 7.17
CA LYS A 400 7.51 16.11 5.79
C LYS A 400 6.73 15.24 4.81
N SER A 401 6.52 15.80 3.63
CA SER A 401 6.06 15.05 2.46
C SER A 401 6.98 15.35 1.28
N THR A 402 7.31 14.32 0.52
CA THR A 402 8.28 14.38 -0.58
C THR A 402 7.90 13.42 -1.69
N LEU A 403 7.96 13.88 -2.94
CA LEU A 403 7.88 13.03 -4.12
C LEU A 403 9.29 12.72 -4.64
N HIS A 404 9.66 11.45 -4.57
CA HIS A 404 10.91 10.92 -5.09
C HIS A 404 10.70 10.37 -6.50
N LEU A 405 10.79 11.28 -7.46
CA LEU A 405 10.71 11.03 -8.91
C LEU A 405 11.93 11.63 -9.60
N THR A 406 12.16 11.26 -10.87
CA THR A 406 13.18 11.94 -11.71
C THR A 406 12.94 13.45 -11.76
N GLN A 407 11.67 13.85 -11.83
CA GLN A 407 11.20 15.21 -11.61
C GLN A 407 10.31 15.19 -10.36
N GLY A 408 10.94 15.30 -9.20
CA GLY A 408 10.30 15.24 -7.89
C GLY A 408 10.70 16.40 -7.00
N GLY A 409 10.17 16.41 -5.77
CA GLY A 409 10.45 17.44 -4.79
C GLY A 409 9.55 17.32 -3.56
N GLY A 410 9.93 18.01 -2.49
CA GLY A 410 9.19 18.03 -1.23
C GLY A 410 8.84 19.44 -0.81
N SER A 411 7.68 19.59 -0.15
CA SER A 411 7.28 20.89 0.37
C SER A 411 8.12 21.26 1.60
N SER A 412 8.44 22.55 1.73
CA SER A 412 8.99 23.07 2.99
C SER A 412 7.93 23.08 4.11
N ASP A 413 6.65 23.17 3.75
CA ASP A 413 5.54 23.04 4.69
C ASP A 413 5.46 21.61 5.23
N TRP A 414 4.84 21.45 6.40
CA TRP A 414 4.90 20.22 7.17
C TRP A 414 3.60 19.97 7.92
N PHE A 415 3.32 18.71 8.20
CA PHE A 415 2.20 18.30 9.03
C PHE A 415 2.66 18.10 10.47
N MET A 416 1.84 18.51 11.45
CA MET A 416 2.07 18.15 12.83
C MET A 416 1.97 16.63 13.02
N ARG A 417 2.99 16.04 13.62
CA ARG A 417 3.03 14.63 14.01
C ARG A 417 1.92 14.37 15.05
N PRO A 418 0.99 13.43 14.80
CA PRO A 418 -0.08 13.09 15.74
C PRO A 418 0.47 12.24 16.89
N THR A 419 1.00 12.85 17.96
CA THR A 419 1.73 12.12 19.01
C THR A 419 0.85 11.56 20.13
N THR A 420 -0.38 12.06 20.29
CA THR A 420 -1.25 11.74 21.44
C THR A 420 -2.68 11.36 21.06
N THR A 421 -3.08 11.63 19.82
CA THR A 421 -4.41 11.34 19.29
C THR A 421 -4.30 10.66 17.94
N PHE A 422 -5.29 9.84 17.61
CA PHE A 422 -5.46 9.37 16.24
C PHE A 422 -5.96 10.52 15.36
N ILE A 423 -5.46 10.59 14.13
CA ILE A 423 -6.00 11.45 13.09
C ILE A 423 -6.42 10.59 11.91
N LYS A 424 -7.35 11.11 11.11
CA LYS A 424 -7.73 10.53 9.82
C LYS A 424 -7.17 11.40 8.70
N ILE A 425 -6.63 10.77 7.66
CA ILE A 425 -6.17 11.49 6.47
C ILE A 425 -6.71 10.83 5.20
N ALA A 426 -6.89 11.65 4.16
CA ALA A 426 -7.02 11.20 2.78
C ALA A 426 -5.76 11.53 1.99
N VAL A 427 -5.32 10.58 1.16
CA VAL A 427 -4.32 10.79 0.12
C VAL A 427 -5.00 10.53 -1.22
N VAL A 428 -5.24 11.59 -1.98
CA VAL A 428 -6.00 11.56 -3.24
C VAL A 428 -5.06 11.72 -4.41
N PHE A 429 -5.01 10.73 -5.29
CA PHE A 429 -4.36 10.79 -6.59
C PHE A 429 -5.44 11.10 -7.63
N ASP A 430 -5.33 12.24 -8.30
CA ASP A 430 -6.28 12.66 -9.33
C ASP A 430 -5.58 12.81 -10.69
N LYS A 431 -5.95 11.93 -11.61
CA LYS A 431 -5.41 11.86 -12.97
C LYS A 431 -5.74 13.11 -13.76
N ASN A 432 -6.94 13.66 -13.57
CA ASN A 432 -7.46 14.77 -14.38
C ASN A 432 -6.64 16.05 -14.20
N THR A 433 -6.19 16.31 -12.97
CA THR A 433 -5.37 17.47 -12.62
C THR A 433 -3.88 17.15 -12.45
N ALA A 434 -3.50 15.88 -12.65
CA ALA A 434 -2.12 15.40 -12.45
C ALA A 434 -1.57 15.80 -11.07
N ALA A 435 -2.41 15.59 -10.05
CA ALA A 435 -2.19 16.08 -8.71
C ALA A 435 -2.30 14.97 -7.67
N ILE A 436 -1.55 15.14 -6.58
CA ILE A 436 -1.70 14.31 -5.36
C ILE A 436 -1.95 15.26 -4.20
N ALA A 437 -2.99 15.00 -3.40
CA ALA A 437 -3.29 15.79 -2.21
C ALA A 437 -3.25 14.92 -0.95
N ILE A 438 -2.76 15.49 0.14
CA ILE A 438 -2.86 14.95 1.50
C ILE A 438 -3.76 15.89 2.29
N HIS A 439 -4.79 15.37 2.94
CA HIS A 439 -5.80 16.15 3.67
C HIS A 439 -6.11 15.51 5.02
N ILE A 440 -5.98 16.25 6.13
CA ILE A 440 -6.44 15.81 7.46
C ILE A 440 -7.95 15.92 7.55
N LEU A 441 -8.62 14.79 7.75
CA LEU A 441 -10.07 14.65 7.72
C LEU A 441 -10.70 14.88 9.11
N PRO A 442 -11.99 15.23 9.16
CA PRO A 442 -12.76 15.20 10.41
C PRO A 442 -12.74 13.83 11.10
N ASP A 443 -12.72 13.82 12.44
CA ASP A 443 -12.66 12.59 13.26
C ASP A 443 -13.83 11.64 13.02
N ASP A 444 -14.99 12.15 12.63
CA ASP A 444 -16.21 11.38 12.34
C ASP A 444 -16.25 10.80 10.91
N THR A 445 -15.22 11.04 10.09
CA THR A 445 -15.13 10.48 8.74
C THR A 445 -15.19 8.97 8.78
N ASN A 446 -16.13 8.38 8.02
CA ASN A 446 -16.32 6.95 7.90
C ASN A 446 -15.60 6.41 6.66
N PHE A 447 -14.87 5.30 6.79
CA PHE A 447 -14.24 4.61 5.67
C PHE A 447 -15.26 3.63 5.05
N SER A 448 -16.38 4.16 4.56
CA SER A 448 -17.49 3.39 3.99
C SER A 448 -17.09 2.55 2.76
N GLU A 449 -17.93 1.59 2.35
CA GLU A 449 -17.68 0.78 1.15
C GLU A 449 -17.63 1.58 -0.14
N GLY A 450 -18.24 2.77 -0.18
CA GLY A 450 -18.19 3.69 -1.31
C GLY A 450 -18.01 5.14 -0.89
N LEU A 451 -17.52 5.96 -1.82
CA LEU A 451 -17.41 7.41 -1.69
C LEU A 451 -18.05 8.08 -2.90
N ASP A 452 -18.69 9.23 -2.69
CA ASP A 452 -19.14 10.09 -3.77
C ASP A 452 -17.99 10.97 -4.28
N ASP A 453 -18.06 11.36 -5.56
CA ASP A 453 -17.03 12.14 -6.24
C ASP A 453 -16.87 13.57 -5.66
N ALA A 454 -17.95 14.15 -5.11
CA ALA A 454 -17.89 15.48 -4.50
C ALA A 454 -17.06 15.48 -3.21
N THR A 455 -17.19 14.42 -2.41
CA THR A 455 -16.40 14.17 -1.21
C THR A 455 -14.92 14.04 -1.57
N VAL A 456 -14.57 13.18 -2.54
CA VAL A 456 -13.17 13.00 -2.98
C VAL A 456 -12.58 14.33 -3.51
N LYS A 457 -13.34 15.07 -4.32
CA LYS A 457 -12.92 16.40 -4.81
C LYS A 457 -12.75 17.43 -3.69
N SER A 458 -13.52 17.35 -2.61
CA SER A 458 -13.35 18.24 -1.46
C SER A 458 -12.00 18.00 -0.77
N TRP A 459 -11.58 16.75 -0.64
CA TRP A 459 -10.27 16.40 -0.08
C TRP A 459 -9.12 16.85 -0.98
N LEU A 460 -9.26 16.67 -2.30
CA LEU A 460 -8.28 17.13 -3.31
C LEU A 460 -8.08 18.65 -3.32
N ASN A 461 -9.16 19.41 -3.13
CA ASN A 461 -9.11 20.87 -3.24
C ASN A 461 -8.74 21.56 -1.93
N GLY A 462 -8.87 20.87 -0.80
CA GLY A 462 -8.62 21.48 0.50
C GLY A 462 -9.77 22.39 0.96
N PRO A 463 -9.59 23.07 2.11
CA PRO A 463 -10.56 24.04 2.60
C PRO A 463 -10.69 25.23 1.63
N ALA A 464 -11.93 25.67 1.36
CA ALA A 464 -12.21 26.78 0.44
C ALA A 464 -11.54 28.11 0.83
N SER A 465 -11.21 28.29 2.12
CA SER A 465 -10.48 29.46 2.61
C SER A 465 -8.99 29.46 2.25
N GLY A 466 -8.42 28.31 1.86
CA GLY A 466 -6.98 28.12 1.67
C GLY A 466 -6.15 28.18 2.95
N ILE A 467 -6.77 28.39 4.11
CA ILE A 467 -6.09 28.42 5.42
C ILE A 467 -5.54 27.02 5.73
N ASP A 468 -4.34 26.95 6.30
CA ASP A 468 -3.61 25.71 6.61
C ASP A 468 -3.39 24.81 5.37
N SER A 469 -3.42 25.39 4.16
CA SER A 469 -3.27 24.66 2.90
C SER A 469 -2.04 25.15 2.12
N SER A 470 -1.31 24.21 1.54
CA SER A 470 -0.13 24.50 0.71
C SER A 470 -0.23 23.83 -0.66
N LEU A 471 0.40 24.47 -1.66
CA LEU A 471 0.58 23.92 -3.00
C LEU A 471 2.06 23.86 -3.37
N PHE A 472 2.49 22.66 -3.75
CA PHE A 472 3.80 22.39 -4.29
C PHE A 472 3.69 22.08 -5.78
N GLN A 473 4.31 22.92 -6.61
CA GLN A 473 4.41 22.70 -8.06
C GLN A 473 5.68 21.91 -8.36
N ILE A 474 5.53 20.79 -9.04
CA ILE A 474 6.67 20.11 -9.69
C ILE A 474 7.03 20.92 -10.93
N GLY A 475 8.33 21.20 -11.07
CA GLY A 475 8.89 22.11 -12.09
C GLY A 475 9.32 21.41 -13.38
#